data_AF-A0A164YHR2-F1
#
_entry.id   AF-A0A164YHR2-F1
#
_cell.length_a   1.000
_cell.length_b   1.000
_cell.length_c   1.000
_cell.angle_alpha   90.00
_cell.angle_beta   90.00
_cell.angle_gamma   90.00
#
_symmetry.space_group_name_H-M   'P 1'
#
loop_
_entity.id
_entity.type
_entity.pdbx_description
1 polymer ?
#
loop_
_entity_poly.entity_id
_entity_poly.type
_entity_poly.pdbx_seq_one_letter_code
_entity_poly.pdbx_strand_id
1 'polypeptide(L)'
;MATMKAMYTLSLCSFCSLKQVKTPSLSPVCSYKLNSNASSAFWVQMFSQDRGVAASVAFNPPGNFDISMEDDEDIDNSQKAPPAMPPKEGRYEVTIDNHDIRSLDLTPFQTTVGFTSPSSVEPQEFLERTIGFTINYTKEDPYDPRELSEYPDIRLWFLRLDATYPWLPVLLDWRAGELARYAAMLVPHQMSMRMGVVFNPEALELFVMEKVFVVYSWLKQHDIPKPRLKAKDMARMLGFGIGDELFDLIDKHHVDS
;
A
#
# COMPACT_ATOMS: atom_id res chain seq x y z
N MET A 1 -6.98 -0.90 -37.49
CA MET A 1 -8.42 -0.79 -37.81
C MET A 1 -9.22 -1.40 -36.68
N ALA A 2 -10.29 -0.73 -36.29
CA ALA A 2 -11.22 -1.11 -35.25
C ALA A 2 -11.78 -2.54 -35.44
N THR A 3 -12.12 -3.24 -34.36
CA THR A 3 -13.51 -3.48 -33.91
C THR A 3 -13.55 -4.55 -32.80
N MET A 4 -14.32 -4.28 -31.75
CA MET A 4 -14.67 -5.15 -30.63
C MET A 4 -15.54 -6.36 -31.06
N LYS A 5 -15.49 -7.50 -30.34
CA LYS A 5 -16.45 -7.87 -29.28
C LYS A 5 -16.25 -9.29 -28.75
N ALA A 6 -16.69 -9.44 -27.50
CA ALA A 6 -16.61 -10.56 -26.59
C ALA A 6 -17.41 -11.81 -26.98
N MET A 7 -17.08 -12.95 -26.34
CA MET A 7 -18.10 -13.93 -25.95
C MET A 7 -17.83 -14.51 -24.56
N TYR A 8 -18.77 -14.21 -23.66
CA TYR A 8 -19.08 -14.89 -22.43
C TYR A 8 -19.57 -16.32 -22.72
N THR A 9 -19.39 -17.25 -21.77
CA THR A 9 -20.35 -18.35 -21.58
C THR A 9 -20.74 -18.43 -20.12
N LEU A 10 -21.97 -17.97 -19.85
CA LEU A 10 -22.76 -18.27 -18.68
C LEU A 10 -23.16 -19.76 -18.73
N SER A 11 -22.99 -20.46 -17.61
CA SER A 11 -23.70 -21.70 -17.34
C SER A 11 -25.00 -21.34 -16.63
N LEU A 12 -26.14 -21.67 -17.24
CA LEU A 12 -27.46 -21.64 -16.61
C LEU A 12 -28.11 -23.01 -16.74
N CYS A 13 -28.77 -23.39 -15.65
CA CYS A 13 -29.46 -24.64 -15.44
C CYS A 13 -30.58 -24.94 -16.45
N SER A 14 -30.75 -26.25 -16.62
CA SER A 14 -31.86 -27.03 -17.20
C SER A 14 -33.24 -26.37 -17.22
N PHE A 15 -33.95 -26.42 -18.37
CA PHE A 15 -35.15 -27.26 -18.56
C PHE A 15 -35.65 -27.24 -20.04
N CYS A 16 -35.93 -28.45 -20.54
CA CYS A 16 -36.94 -28.87 -21.53
C CYS A 16 -36.91 -28.44 -23.04
N SER A 17 -36.68 -29.49 -23.86
CA SER A 17 -37.49 -29.94 -25.01
C SER A 17 -37.04 -29.69 -26.46
N LEU A 18 -36.65 -30.81 -27.09
CA LEU A 18 -36.91 -31.25 -28.48
C LEU A 18 -36.51 -30.35 -29.68
N LYS A 19 -35.43 -30.72 -30.38
CA LYS A 19 -35.45 -31.55 -31.62
C LYS A 19 -34.05 -31.64 -32.26
N GLN A 20 -33.71 -32.85 -32.65
CA GLN A 20 -32.50 -33.27 -33.36
C GLN A 20 -32.38 -32.65 -34.76
N VAL A 21 -31.17 -32.24 -35.20
CA VAL A 21 -30.64 -32.54 -36.56
C VAL A 21 -29.10 -32.62 -36.50
N LYS A 22 -28.57 -33.49 -37.35
CA LYS A 22 -27.25 -34.15 -37.44
C LYS A 22 -26.01 -33.28 -37.72
N THR A 23 -24.90 -33.85 -37.24
CA THR A 23 -23.45 -33.74 -37.56
C THR A 23 -23.12 -33.78 -39.09
N PRO A 24 -21.84 -33.68 -39.59
CA PRO A 24 -20.55 -33.86 -38.90
C PRO A 24 -19.30 -33.04 -39.35
N SER A 25 -18.24 -33.19 -38.54
CA SER A 25 -16.81 -33.39 -38.88
C SER A 25 -16.02 -32.40 -39.74
N LEU A 26 -14.85 -31.98 -39.24
CA LEU A 26 -13.53 -32.47 -39.68
C LEU A 26 -12.41 -31.79 -38.86
N SER A 27 -11.62 -32.58 -38.14
CA SER A 27 -10.24 -32.27 -37.76
C SER A 27 -9.30 -32.80 -38.87
N PRO A 28 -8.06 -32.31 -39.02
CA PRO A 28 -6.94 -32.82 -38.21
C PRO A 28 -5.92 -31.74 -37.79
N VAL A 29 -5.40 -31.83 -36.55
CA VAL A 29 -4.02 -32.27 -36.20
C VAL A 29 -2.90 -31.45 -36.85
N CYS A 30 -2.21 -30.63 -36.05
CA CYS A 30 -0.75 -30.52 -36.14
C CYS A 30 -0.17 -30.31 -34.74
N SER A 31 0.58 -31.31 -34.30
CA SER A 31 1.26 -31.38 -33.01
C SER A 31 2.59 -30.63 -33.08
N TYR A 32 2.91 -29.83 -32.06
CA TYR A 32 4.29 -29.57 -31.68
C TYR A 32 4.42 -29.85 -30.18
N LYS A 33 5.24 -30.85 -29.85
CA LYS A 33 5.71 -31.10 -28.49
C LYS A 33 6.82 -30.09 -28.21
N LEU A 34 6.68 -29.28 -27.16
CA LEU A 34 7.83 -28.65 -26.53
C LEU A 34 8.08 -29.35 -25.19
N ASN A 35 9.31 -29.83 -25.05
CA ASN A 35 9.79 -30.64 -23.94
C ASN A 35 9.72 -29.90 -22.61
N SER A 36 9.37 -30.66 -21.58
CA SER A 36 9.51 -30.37 -20.17
C SER A 36 10.96 -30.07 -19.78
N ASN A 37 11.19 -29.03 -18.99
CA ASN A 37 11.82 -29.12 -17.66
C ASN A 37 12.14 -27.73 -17.11
N ALA A 38 11.39 -27.32 -16.07
CA ALA A 38 11.90 -26.69 -14.85
C ALA A 38 10.69 -26.16 -14.07
N SER A 39 10.18 -27.00 -13.18
CA SER A 39 9.26 -26.59 -12.13
C SER A 39 9.98 -25.63 -11.18
N SER A 40 9.67 -24.35 -11.26
CA SER A 40 9.73 -23.45 -10.11
C SER A 40 8.36 -22.82 -9.96
N ALA A 41 7.41 -23.64 -9.48
CA ALA A 41 6.14 -23.13 -9.02
C ALA A 41 6.41 -22.27 -7.78
N PHE A 42 6.47 -20.95 -8.01
CA PHE A 42 6.57 -19.92 -7.00
C PHE A 42 5.27 -19.93 -6.20
N TRP A 43 5.20 -20.77 -5.17
CA TRP A 43 4.19 -20.64 -4.15
C TRP A 43 4.73 -19.64 -3.13
N VAL A 44 4.49 -18.35 -3.38
CA VAL A 44 4.27 -17.45 -2.25
C VAL A 44 3.12 -18.11 -1.49
N GLN A 45 3.35 -18.55 -0.25
CA GLN A 45 2.27 -18.99 0.61
C GLN A 45 1.41 -17.77 0.95
N MET A 46 0.55 -17.41 0.01
CA MET A 46 -0.57 -16.51 0.18
C MET A 46 -1.55 -17.23 1.11
N PHE A 47 -1.58 -16.84 2.38
CA PHE A 47 -2.76 -17.07 3.21
C PHE A 47 -3.84 -16.07 2.80
N SER A 48 -4.34 -16.20 1.57
CA SER A 48 -5.65 -15.65 1.20
C SER A 48 -6.66 -16.74 1.53
N GLN A 49 -7.30 -16.60 2.69
CA GLN A 49 -8.41 -17.46 3.04
C GLN A 49 -9.52 -17.25 1.99
N ASP A 50 -9.76 -18.31 1.22
CA ASP A 50 -10.80 -18.41 0.20
C ASP A 50 -12.17 -18.17 0.84
N ARG A 51 -12.79 -17.03 0.51
CA ARG A 51 -14.25 -16.79 0.44
C ARG A 51 -14.53 -15.39 -0.08
N GLY A 52 -15.38 -15.30 -1.10
CA GLY A 52 -15.79 -14.05 -1.76
C GLY A 52 -16.45 -13.03 -0.82
N VAL A 53 -15.63 -12.24 -0.14
CA VAL A 53 -15.95 -10.98 0.52
C VAL A 53 -14.89 -10.00 0.04
N ALA A 54 -15.27 -8.82 -0.45
CA ALA A 54 -14.31 -7.77 -0.77
C ALA A 54 -13.53 -7.44 0.50
N ALA A 55 -12.31 -7.98 0.62
CA ALA A 55 -11.48 -7.85 1.81
C ALA A 55 -10.92 -6.43 1.88
N SER A 56 -11.66 -5.53 2.51
CA SER A 56 -11.18 -4.20 2.87
C SER A 56 -10.19 -4.27 4.03
N VAL A 57 -8.96 -3.77 3.86
CA VAL A 57 -8.03 -3.57 4.98
C VAL A 57 -8.36 -2.24 5.63
N ALA A 58 -8.93 -2.28 6.82
CA ALA A 58 -9.19 -1.09 7.61
C ALA A 58 -8.03 -0.79 8.56
N PHE A 59 -7.60 0.46 8.59
CA PHE A 59 -6.58 0.92 9.52
C PHE A 59 -7.18 1.82 10.58
N ASN A 60 -7.05 1.40 11.85
CA ASN A 60 -7.44 2.17 13.02
C ASN A 60 -6.23 2.26 13.98
N PRO A 61 -5.51 3.39 14.05
CA PRO A 61 -4.35 3.50 14.94
C PRO A 61 -4.77 3.66 16.42
N PRO A 62 -3.87 3.40 17.38
CA PRO A 62 -3.35 2.11 17.82
C PRO A 62 -4.12 1.53 19.04
N GLY A 63 -4.20 0.20 19.17
CA GLY A 63 -4.49 -0.46 20.46
C GLY A 63 -5.08 -1.87 20.43
N ASN A 64 -4.23 -2.88 20.65
CA ASN A 64 -4.49 -4.31 20.88
C ASN A 64 -4.74 -5.20 19.65
N PHE A 65 -3.68 -5.91 19.23
CA PHE A 65 -3.79 -7.09 18.37
C PHE A 65 -4.18 -8.29 19.24
N ASP A 66 -5.47 -8.54 19.38
CA ASP A 66 -5.96 -9.86 19.76
C ASP A 66 -7.14 -10.20 18.84
N ILE A 67 -6.87 -10.99 17.81
CA ILE A 67 -7.90 -11.52 16.91
C ILE A 67 -8.38 -12.82 17.58
N SER A 68 -9.18 -12.69 18.63
CA SER A 68 -10.08 -13.77 19.05
C SER A 68 -11.34 -13.65 18.21
N MET A 69 -11.50 -14.58 17.26
CA MET A 69 -12.79 -14.87 16.63
C MET A 69 -13.72 -15.42 17.72
N GLU A 70 -14.55 -14.56 18.30
CA GLU A 70 -15.71 -14.99 19.08
C GLU A 70 -16.95 -14.22 18.59
N ASP A 71 -18.05 -14.96 18.58
CA ASP A 71 -19.20 -14.85 17.70
C ASP A 71 -20.02 -13.55 17.77
N ASP A 72 -20.78 -13.33 16.69
CA ASP A 72 -21.85 -12.34 16.55
C ASP A 72 -22.84 -12.43 17.72
N GLU A 73 -22.77 -11.48 18.66
CA GLU A 73 -23.91 -10.88 19.40
C GLU A 73 -23.36 -9.73 20.29
N ASP A 74 -24.09 -8.59 20.34
CA ASP A 74 -23.78 -7.33 21.08
C ASP A 74 -23.05 -6.18 20.34
N ILE A 75 -23.69 -5.62 19.30
CA ILE A 75 -23.26 -4.36 18.65
C ILE A 75 -23.96 -3.14 19.30
N ASP A 76 -23.47 -2.68 20.45
CA ASP A 76 -23.62 -1.28 20.89
C ASP A 76 -22.38 -0.71 21.60
N ASN A 77 -21.30 -1.48 21.75
CA ASN A 77 -20.06 -0.95 22.32
C ASN A 77 -19.11 -0.48 21.21
N SER A 78 -19.37 0.72 20.68
CA SER A 78 -18.37 1.44 19.88
C SER A 78 -17.19 1.81 20.77
N GLN A 79 -16.27 0.87 20.97
CA GLN A 79 -14.95 1.15 21.54
C GLN A 79 -14.23 2.09 20.57
N LYS A 80 -14.37 3.39 20.84
CA LYS A 80 -13.59 4.44 20.21
C LYS A 80 -12.12 4.10 20.42
N ALA A 81 -11.37 3.95 19.33
CA ALA A 81 -9.95 3.63 19.40
C ALA A 81 -9.24 4.63 20.34
N PRO A 82 -8.23 4.18 21.09
CA PRO A 82 -7.39 5.07 21.88
C PRO A 82 -6.90 6.22 21.02
N PRO A 83 -6.91 7.47 21.52
CA PRO A 83 -6.37 8.60 20.77
C PRO A 83 -4.92 8.30 20.38
N ALA A 84 -4.52 8.68 19.16
CA ALA A 84 -3.18 8.52 18.67
C ALA A 84 -2.16 9.00 19.72
N MET A 85 -1.11 8.20 19.94
CA MET A 85 -0.10 8.52 20.94
C MET A 85 0.55 9.87 20.62
N PRO A 86 0.92 10.68 21.63
CA PRO A 86 1.57 11.96 21.38
C PRO A 86 2.86 11.78 20.56
N PRO A 87 3.19 12.72 19.67
CA PRO A 87 4.40 12.68 18.86
C PRO A 87 5.67 12.48 19.69
N LYS A 88 6.68 11.81 19.15
CA LYS A 88 7.98 11.66 19.83
C LYS A 88 8.69 13.02 19.96
N GLU A 89 9.36 13.25 21.10
CA GLU A 89 10.24 14.41 21.28
C GLU A 89 11.36 14.40 20.21
N GLY A 90 11.63 15.56 19.58
CA GLY A 90 12.63 15.68 18.51
C GLY A 90 12.15 15.31 17.10
N ARG A 91 10.84 15.13 16.88
CA ARG A 91 10.23 14.94 15.55
C ARG A 91 10.38 16.19 14.67
N TYR A 92 10.70 15.99 13.40
CA TYR A 92 10.61 17.02 12.37
C TYR A 92 9.15 17.22 11.96
N GLU A 93 8.65 18.44 12.09
CA GLU A 93 7.26 18.76 11.75
C GLU A 93 7.23 19.60 10.47
N VAL A 94 6.90 18.96 9.36
CA VAL A 94 6.83 19.60 8.04
C VAL A 94 5.48 20.27 7.90
N THR A 95 5.47 21.60 7.86
CA THR A 95 4.23 22.36 7.64
C THR A 95 4.09 22.71 6.16
N ILE A 96 2.95 22.38 5.57
CA ILE A 96 2.62 22.73 4.17
C ILE A 96 1.28 23.46 4.11
N ASP A 97 1.14 24.39 3.18
CA ASP A 97 -0.10 25.13 2.94
C ASP A 97 -0.68 24.95 1.52
N ASN A 98 -1.80 25.62 1.24
CA ASN A 98 -2.43 25.57 -0.09
C ASN A 98 -1.50 26.04 -1.23
N HIS A 99 -0.58 26.97 -0.99
CA HIS A 99 0.35 27.45 -2.01
C HIS A 99 1.37 26.38 -2.35
N ASP A 100 1.99 25.77 -1.33
CA ASP A 100 2.95 24.67 -1.49
C ASP A 100 2.32 23.50 -2.26
N ILE A 101 1.09 23.15 -1.91
CA ILE A 101 0.34 22.04 -2.54
C ILE A 101 0.07 22.34 -4.02
N ARG A 102 -0.38 23.56 -4.35
CA ARG A 102 -0.71 23.95 -5.73
C ARG A 102 0.51 24.12 -6.63
N SER A 103 1.63 24.58 -6.07
CA SER A 103 2.90 24.73 -6.79
C SER A 103 3.72 23.43 -6.82
N LEU A 104 3.26 22.40 -6.11
CA LEU A 104 3.98 21.16 -5.84
C LEU A 104 5.33 21.39 -5.16
N ASP A 105 5.52 22.50 -4.45
CA ASP A 105 6.82 22.86 -3.88
C ASP A 105 7.21 21.93 -2.73
N LEU A 106 8.41 21.36 -2.80
CA LEU A 106 8.98 20.48 -1.77
C LEU A 106 9.96 21.23 -0.85
N THR A 107 10.20 22.52 -1.09
CA THR A 107 11.07 23.36 -0.26
C THR A 107 10.73 23.31 1.24
N PRO A 108 9.45 23.28 1.67
CA PRO A 108 9.11 23.15 3.10
C PRO A 108 9.63 21.85 3.72
N PHE A 109 9.56 20.74 2.98
CA PHE A 109 10.08 19.44 3.40
C PHE A 109 11.62 19.46 3.46
N GLN A 110 12.25 19.96 2.40
CA GLN A 110 13.71 20.05 2.29
C GLN A 110 14.33 20.92 3.38
N THR A 111 13.71 22.06 3.69
CA THR A 111 14.19 23.00 4.71
C THR A 111 14.05 22.43 6.12
N THR A 112 12.91 21.81 6.42
CA THR A 112 12.63 21.27 7.75
C THR A 112 13.52 20.08 8.09
N VAL A 113 13.68 19.15 7.14
CA VAL A 113 14.47 17.94 7.35
C VAL A 113 15.94 18.15 7.01
N GLY A 114 16.30 19.25 6.34
CA GLY A 114 17.69 19.53 5.94
C GLY A 114 18.14 18.79 4.66
N PHE A 115 17.20 18.23 3.89
CA PHE A 115 17.49 17.58 2.61
C PHE A 115 17.73 18.62 1.50
N THR A 116 18.95 19.14 1.40
CA THR A 116 19.33 19.99 0.25
C THR A 116 19.49 19.18 -1.05
N SER A 117 19.77 17.87 -0.95
CA SER A 117 19.71 16.94 -2.09
C SER A 117 19.48 15.48 -1.64
N PRO A 118 18.85 14.62 -2.48
CA PRO A 118 18.66 13.19 -2.19
C PRO A 118 19.97 12.43 -1.93
N SER A 119 21.10 12.94 -2.42
CA SER A 119 22.43 12.34 -2.33
C SER A 119 23.27 12.82 -1.15
N SER A 120 22.84 13.84 -0.41
CA SER A 120 23.60 14.46 0.69
C SER A 120 23.10 14.04 2.09
N VAL A 121 22.43 12.90 2.17
CA VAL A 121 21.75 12.44 3.39
C VAL A 121 22.71 11.64 4.26
N GLU A 122 22.95 12.06 5.51
CA GLU A 122 23.61 11.27 6.57
C GLU A 122 22.56 10.41 7.31
N PRO A 123 22.26 9.19 6.83
CA PRO A 123 20.98 8.52 7.08
C PRO A 123 20.84 7.96 8.50
N GLN A 124 21.96 7.85 9.21
CA GLN A 124 22.05 7.32 10.56
C GLN A 124 21.44 8.28 11.59
N GLU A 125 21.74 9.59 11.49
CA GLU A 125 21.16 10.62 12.37
C GLU A 125 19.66 10.81 12.11
N PHE A 126 19.22 10.61 10.87
CA PHE A 126 17.80 10.78 10.49
C PHE A 126 16.89 9.68 11.05
N LEU A 127 17.39 8.45 11.19
CA LEU A 127 16.60 7.35 11.75
C LEU A 127 16.36 7.47 13.26
N GLU A 128 17.11 8.34 13.94
CA GLU A 128 16.87 8.67 15.34
C GLU A 128 15.65 9.58 15.50
N ARG A 129 15.32 10.34 14.46
CA ARG A 129 14.19 11.27 14.43
C ARG A 129 13.05 10.69 13.60
N THR A 130 11.87 11.25 13.78
CA THR A 130 10.68 10.90 13.00
C THR A 130 10.14 12.13 12.31
N ILE A 131 9.40 11.94 11.22
CA ILE A 131 8.84 13.01 10.41
C ILE A 131 7.31 13.00 10.53
N GLY A 132 6.78 14.20 10.65
CA GLY A 132 5.38 14.54 10.68
C GLY A 132 4.98 15.54 9.63
N PHE A 133 3.67 15.61 9.36
CA PHE A 133 3.14 16.70 8.56
C PHE A 133 1.98 17.40 9.23
N THR A 134 2.04 18.72 9.19
CA THR A 134 0.93 19.62 9.48
C THR A 134 0.47 20.22 8.16
N ILE A 135 -0.75 19.87 7.74
CA ILE A 135 -1.33 20.32 6.46
C ILE A 135 -2.30 21.46 6.75
N ASN A 136 -1.87 22.70 6.53
CA ASN A 136 -2.68 23.90 6.63
C ASN A 136 -3.47 24.13 5.33
N TYR A 137 -4.44 23.26 5.07
CA TYR A 137 -5.26 23.32 3.87
C TYR A 137 -6.61 23.96 4.13
N THR A 138 -6.84 25.12 3.50
CA THR A 138 -8.13 25.79 3.47
C THR A 138 -8.97 25.18 2.35
N LYS A 139 -10.08 24.52 2.72
CA LYS A 139 -11.06 23.97 1.77
C LYS A 139 -11.78 25.11 1.04
N GLU A 140 -12.09 24.90 -0.24
CA GLU A 140 -12.87 25.87 -1.02
C GLU A 140 -14.29 26.01 -0.47
N ASP A 141 -14.92 24.87 -0.15
CA ASP A 141 -16.17 24.81 0.60
C ASP A 141 -15.90 24.36 2.04
N PRO A 142 -16.14 25.23 3.05
CA PRO A 142 -15.99 24.87 4.46
C PRO A 142 -16.89 23.71 4.92
N TYR A 143 -17.97 23.41 4.20
CA TYR A 143 -18.90 22.32 4.53
C TYR A 143 -18.60 21.00 3.82
N ASP A 144 -17.53 20.96 3.01
CA ASP A 144 -17.12 19.74 2.31
C ASP A 144 -16.68 18.65 3.33
N PRO A 145 -17.38 17.51 3.40
CA PRO A 145 -17.13 16.47 4.40
C PRO A 145 -15.91 15.62 4.09
N ARG A 146 -15.30 15.76 2.90
CA ARG A 146 -14.15 14.94 2.49
C ARG A 146 -12.96 15.14 3.41
N GLU A 147 -12.26 14.04 3.65
CA GLU A 147 -11.00 14.02 4.37
C GLU A 147 -9.85 14.50 3.48
N LEU A 148 -8.75 14.98 4.08
CA LEU A 148 -7.62 15.55 3.31
C LEU A 148 -7.03 14.55 2.29
N SER A 149 -7.05 13.26 2.61
CA SER A 149 -6.57 12.20 1.72
C SER A 149 -7.44 11.98 0.49
N GLU A 150 -8.65 12.55 0.44
CA GLU A 150 -9.54 12.46 -0.72
C GLU A 150 -9.35 13.62 -1.72
N TYR A 151 -8.57 14.65 -1.37
CA TYR A 151 -8.31 15.80 -2.24
C TYR A 151 -7.19 15.50 -3.25
N PRO A 152 -7.45 15.62 -4.56
CA PRO A 152 -6.50 15.20 -5.59
C PRO A 152 -5.21 16.04 -5.63
N ASP A 153 -5.28 17.33 -5.29
CA ASP A 153 -4.11 18.23 -5.25
C ASP A 153 -3.18 17.88 -4.07
N ILE A 154 -3.74 17.62 -2.89
CA ILE A 154 -2.97 17.15 -1.73
C ILE A 154 -2.30 15.82 -2.08
N ARG A 155 -3.05 14.86 -2.62
CA ARG A 155 -2.51 13.57 -3.05
C ARG A 155 -1.40 13.73 -4.10
N LEU A 156 -1.56 14.64 -5.05
CA LEU A 156 -0.55 14.91 -6.07
C LEU A 156 0.75 15.45 -5.46
N TRP A 157 0.66 16.31 -4.45
CA TRP A 157 1.83 16.78 -3.71
C TRP A 157 2.57 15.62 -3.02
N PHE A 158 1.84 14.73 -2.32
CA PHE A 158 2.42 13.53 -1.71
C PHE A 158 2.96 12.55 -2.74
N LEU A 159 2.35 12.43 -3.92
CA LEU A 159 2.87 11.62 -5.03
C LEU A 159 4.21 12.16 -5.53
N ARG A 160 4.36 13.48 -5.66
CA ARG A 160 5.65 14.10 -6.00
C ARG A 160 6.69 13.86 -4.90
N LEU A 161 6.28 13.97 -3.64
CA LEU A 161 7.15 13.69 -2.49
C LEU A 161 7.65 12.25 -2.53
N ASP A 162 6.77 11.29 -2.75
CA ASP A 162 7.10 9.86 -2.86
C ASP A 162 8.03 9.56 -4.04
N ALA A 163 7.76 10.16 -5.20
CA ALA A 163 8.64 10.01 -6.36
C ALA A 163 10.05 10.58 -6.13
N THR A 164 10.18 11.60 -5.26
CA THR A 164 11.46 12.24 -4.96
C THR A 164 12.20 11.54 -3.82
N TYR A 165 11.46 11.05 -2.82
CA TYR A 165 11.98 10.43 -1.59
C TYR A 165 11.24 9.11 -1.31
N PRO A 166 11.42 8.06 -2.14
CA PRO A 166 10.59 6.87 -2.08
C PRO A 166 10.86 5.99 -0.85
N TRP A 167 11.98 6.22 -0.14
CA TRP A 167 12.30 5.59 1.14
C TRP A 167 11.61 6.25 2.34
N LEU A 168 10.95 7.41 2.15
CA LEU A 168 10.35 8.22 3.22
C LEU A 168 9.47 7.46 4.21
N PRO A 169 8.69 6.43 3.82
CA PRO A 169 7.87 5.66 4.75
C PRO A 169 8.58 5.18 6.03
N VAL A 170 9.89 4.89 5.97
CA VAL A 170 10.65 4.42 7.13
C VAL A 170 10.98 5.52 8.15
N LEU A 171 10.92 6.79 7.74
CA LEU A 171 11.21 7.95 8.60
C LEU A 171 9.95 8.60 9.20
N LEU A 172 8.76 8.19 8.76
CA LEU A 172 7.51 8.74 9.26
C LEU A 172 7.27 8.35 10.73
N ASP A 173 6.59 9.21 11.48
CA ASP A 173 6.14 8.87 12.83
C ASP A 173 4.98 7.86 12.78
N TRP A 174 5.33 6.57 12.78
CA TRP A 174 4.37 5.47 12.70
C TRP A 174 3.37 5.47 13.86
N ARG A 175 3.78 5.94 15.06
CA ARG A 175 2.92 5.96 16.25
C ARG A 175 1.82 7.01 16.15
N ALA A 176 2.12 8.12 15.49
CA ALA A 176 1.15 9.17 15.18
C ALA A 176 0.26 8.83 13.97
N GLY A 177 0.45 7.67 13.33
CA GLY A 177 -0.33 7.25 12.17
C GLY A 177 0.10 7.90 10.86
N GLU A 178 1.27 8.58 10.81
CA GLU A 178 1.75 9.26 9.60
C GLU A 178 1.95 8.30 8.43
N LEU A 179 2.37 7.05 8.71
CA LEU A 179 2.52 6.02 7.67
C LEU A 179 1.19 5.65 7.00
N ALA A 180 0.13 5.50 7.79
CA ALA A 180 -1.20 5.20 7.24
C ALA A 180 -1.78 6.39 6.49
N ARG A 181 -1.58 7.61 7.02
CA ARG A 181 -1.96 8.86 6.35
C ARG A 181 -1.21 9.02 5.02
N TYR A 182 0.08 8.72 4.98
CA TYR A 182 0.90 8.71 3.77
C TYR A 182 0.40 7.67 2.75
N ALA A 183 0.13 6.45 3.19
CA ALA A 183 -0.45 5.42 2.33
C ALA A 183 -1.82 5.86 1.78
N ALA A 184 -2.67 6.51 2.58
CA ALA A 184 -3.96 7.05 2.11
C ALA A 184 -3.80 8.10 1.00
N MET A 185 -2.71 8.88 1.01
CA MET A 185 -2.45 9.84 -0.07
C MET A 185 -2.12 9.15 -1.40
N LEU A 186 -1.48 7.97 -1.36
CA LEU A 186 -0.92 7.30 -2.54
C LEU A 186 -1.80 6.15 -3.04
N VAL A 187 -2.50 5.46 -2.14
CA VAL A 187 -3.26 4.25 -2.42
C VAL A 187 -4.76 4.58 -2.47
N PRO A 188 -5.51 4.03 -3.45
CA PRO A 188 -6.97 4.08 -3.44
C PRO A 188 -7.55 3.57 -2.11
N HIS A 189 -8.39 4.39 -1.49
CA HIS A 189 -9.04 4.10 -0.22
C HIS A 189 -10.45 4.71 -0.20
N GLN A 190 -11.20 4.34 0.83
CA GLN A 190 -12.50 4.92 1.19
C GLN A 190 -12.47 5.31 2.67
N MET A 191 -13.22 6.35 3.03
CA MET A 191 -13.41 6.73 4.43
C MET A 191 -14.65 6.04 5.00
N SER A 192 -14.48 5.35 6.13
CA SER A 192 -15.55 4.75 6.90
C SER A 192 -15.63 5.40 8.27
N MET A 193 -16.82 5.88 8.66
CA MET A 193 -17.06 6.46 9.98
C MET A 193 -16.77 5.49 11.13
N ARG A 194 -16.92 4.17 10.89
CA ARG A 194 -16.67 3.12 11.90
C ARG A 194 -15.24 2.59 11.87
N MET A 195 -14.71 2.38 10.67
CA MET A 195 -13.46 1.65 10.46
C MET A 195 -12.26 2.56 10.14
N GLY A 196 -12.48 3.87 9.97
CA GLY A 196 -11.44 4.79 9.54
C GLY A 196 -11.10 4.62 8.05
N VAL A 197 -9.81 4.64 7.73
CA VAL A 197 -9.33 4.49 6.36
C VAL A 197 -9.46 3.03 5.93
N VAL A 198 -10.13 2.79 4.83
CA VAL A 198 -10.32 1.46 4.23
C VAL A 198 -9.62 1.41 2.88
N PHE A 199 -8.52 0.66 2.78
CA PHE A 199 -7.74 0.57 1.55
C PHE A 199 -8.33 -0.46 0.58
N ASN A 200 -8.13 -0.20 -0.72
CA ASN A 200 -8.22 -1.26 -1.72
C ASN A 200 -7.09 -2.28 -1.46
N PRO A 201 -7.39 -3.56 -1.24
CA PRO A 201 -6.40 -4.56 -0.81
C PRO A 201 -5.31 -4.80 -1.86
N GLU A 202 -5.68 -4.93 -3.14
CA GLU A 202 -4.73 -5.19 -4.23
C GLU A 202 -3.78 -4.01 -4.42
N ALA A 203 -4.31 -2.78 -4.35
CA ALA A 203 -3.49 -1.59 -4.47
C ALA A 203 -2.55 -1.40 -3.27
N LEU A 204 -3.02 -1.71 -2.06
CA LEU A 204 -2.19 -1.64 -0.86
C LEU A 204 -1.08 -2.69 -0.88
N GLU A 205 -1.35 -3.90 -1.35
CA GLU A 205 -0.35 -4.96 -1.49
C GLU A 205 0.78 -4.52 -2.43
N LEU A 206 0.45 -4.02 -3.62
CA LEU A 206 1.45 -3.52 -4.57
C LEU A 206 2.27 -2.37 -3.99
N PHE A 207 1.62 -1.43 -3.32
CA PHE A 207 2.28 -0.32 -2.63
C PHE A 207 3.27 -0.83 -1.58
N VAL A 208 2.85 -1.75 -0.70
CA VAL A 208 3.72 -2.30 0.34
C VAL A 208 4.91 -3.05 -0.26
N MET A 209 4.70 -3.83 -1.32
CA MET A 209 5.78 -4.54 -2.01
C MET A 209 6.79 -3.58 -2.62
N GLU A 210 6.33 -2.56 -3.33
CA GLU A 210 7.18 -1.51 -3.86
C GLU A 210 8.00 -0.85 -2.75
N LYS A 211 7.37 -0.45 -1.64
CA LYS A 211 8.07 0.19 -0.52
C LYS A 211 9.05 -0.73 0.16
N VAL A 212 8.77 -2.03 0.28
CA VAL A 212 9.74 -3.00 0.81
C VAL A 212 10.98 -3.07 -0.07
N PHE A 213 10.83 -3.15 -1.40
CA PHE A 213 11.98 -3.16 -2.31
C PHE A 213 12.84 -1.90 -2.19
N VAL A 214 12.20 -0.73 -2.20
CA VAL A 214 12.90 0.56 -2.11
C VAL A 214 13.57 0.72 -0.76
N VAL A 215 12.82 0.58 0.33
CA VAL A 215 13.33 0.84 1.69
C VAL A 215 14.43 -0.14 2.04
N TYR A 216 14.28 -1.43 1.72
CA TYR A 216 15.33 -2.41 1.99
C TYR A 216 16.64 -2.07 1.28
N SER A 217 16.56 -1.75 -0.01
CA SER A 217 17.73 -1.40 -0.82
C SER A 217 18.39 -0.13 -0.32
N TRP A 218 17.60 0.91 -0.01
CA TRP A 218 18.09 2.17 0.52
C TRP A 218 18.77 2.00 1.88
N LEU A 219 18.16 1.26 2.81
CA LEU A 219 18.75 0.97 4.12
C LEU A 219 20.09 0.23 4.00
N LYS A 220 20.21 -0.68 3.02
CA LYS A 220 21.47 -1.39 2.74
C LYS A 220 22.54 -0.48 2.15
N GLN A 221 22.20 0.33 1.16
CA GLN A 221 23.13 1.27 0.50
C GLN A 221 23.75 2.27 1.49
N HIS A 222 23.05 2.53 2.58
CA HIS A 222 23.44 3.47 3.62
C HIS A 222 23.93 2.79 4.92
N ASP A 223 24.27 1.50 4.86
CA ASP A 223 24.83 0.72 5.98
C ASP A 223 23.99 0.78 7.27
N ILE A 224 22.66 0.89 7.14
CA ILE A 224 21.78 0.94 8.29
C ILE A 224 21.66 -0.44 8.93
N PRO A 225 21.80 -0.57 10.26
CA PRO A 225 21.71 -1.85 10.93
C PRO A 225 20.31 -2.47 10.81
N LYS A 226 20.28 -3.79 10.62
CA LYS A 226 19.06 -4.62 10.54
C LYS A 226 18.05 -4.14 9.49
N PRO A 227 18.43 -3.99 8.21
CA PRO A 227 17.57 -3.46 7.16
C PRO A 227 16.32 -4.32 6.93
N ARG A 228 16.46 -5.66 7.00
CA ARG A 228 15.32 -6.61 6.90
C ARG A 228 14.29 -6.38 7.99
N LEU A 229 14.72 -6.19 9.24
CA LEU A 229 13.81 -5.98 10.37
C LEU A 229 13.03 -4.68 10.21
N LYS A 230 13.69 -3.57 9.85
CA LYS A 230 13.03 -2.28 9.62
C LYS A 230 12.00 -2.33 8.49
N ALA A 231 12.35 -2.96 7.36
CA ALA A 231 11.42 -3.14 6.24
C ALA A 231 10.21 -4.02 6.62
N LYS A 232 10.45 -5.11 7.37
CA LYS A 232 9.38 -5.97 7.92
C LYS A 232 8.47 -5.20 8.88
N ASP A 233 9.03 -4.38 9.77
CA ASP A 233 8.25 -3.61 10.73
C ASP A 233 7.38 -2.56 10.03
N MET A 234 7.92 -1.87 9.01
CA MET A 234 7.14 -0.95 8.17
C MET A 234 5.97 -1.66 7.48
N ALA A 235 6.20 -2.81 6.85
CA ALA A 235 5.14 -3.59 6.22
C ALA A 235 4.10 -4.08 7.24
N ARG A 236 4.53 -4.48 8.44
CA ARG A 236 3.64 -4.91 9.52
C ARG A 236 2.73 -3.78 9.99
N MET A 237 3.23 -2.55 10.04
CA MET A 237 2.40 -1.38 10.34
C MET A 237 1.31 -1.13 9.29
N LEU A 238 1.43 -1.67 8.08
CA LEU A 238 0.39 -1.62 7.04
C LEU A 238 -0.42 -2.92 6.93
N GLY A 239 -0.22 -3.87 7.85
CA GLY A 239 -0.96 -5.14 7.92
C GLY A 239 -0.33 -6.30 7.16
N PHE A 240 0.92 -6.20 6.72
CA PHE A 240 1.59 -7.24 5.91
C PHE A 240 2.75 -7.90 6.66
N GLY A 241 2.83 -9.22 6.57
CA GLY A 241 3.99 -10.00 7.00
C GLY A 241 4.90 -10.32 5.81
N ILE A 242 6.18 -9.96 5.89
CA ILE A 242 7.17 -10.24 4.84
C ILE A 242 8.10 -11.37 5.27
N GLY A 243 8.21 -12.40 4.44
CA GLY A 243 9.14 -13.54 4.61
C GLY A 243 10.61 -13.14 4.39
N ASP A 244 11.54 -13.89 4.97
CA ASP A 244 12.98 -13.64 4.76
C ASP A 244 13.43 -13.98 3.33
N GLU A 245 12.72 -14.89 2.68
CA GLU A 245 13.00 -15.40 1.33
C GLU A 245 12.97 -14.28 0.29
N LEU A 246 12.11 -13.28 0.46
CA LEU A 246 12.05 -12.11 -0.42
C LEU A 246 13.38 -11.35 -0.41
N PHE A 247 13.96 -11.13 0.77
CA PHE A 247 15.21 -10.40 0.90
C PHE A 247 16.38 -11.20 0.32
N ASP A 248 16.37 -12.53 0.48
CA ASP A 248 17.37 -13.40 -0.16
C ASP A 248 17.33 -13.30 -1.69
N LEU A 249 16.12 -13.17 -2.27
CA LEU A 249 15.95 -12.96 -3.72
C LEU A 249 16.46 -11.58 -4.17
N ILE A 250 16.19 -10.52 -3.41
CA ILE A 250 16.71 -9.17 -3.70
C ILE A 250 18.24 -9.17 -3.64
N ASP A 251 18.81 -9.79 -2.60
CA ASP A 251 20.25 -9.85 -2.40
C ASP A 251 20.98 -10.64 -3.49
N LYS A 252 20.32 -11.65 -4.07
CA LYS A 252 20.89 -12.47 -5.15
C LYS A 252 21.09 -11.70 -6.46
N HIS A 253 20.30 -10.66 -6.71
CA HIS A 253 20.27 -9.94 -7.98
C HIS A 253 20.60 -8.45 -7.82
N HIS A 254 21.54 -8.11 -6.94
CA HIS A 254 21.98 -6.72 -6.74
C HIS A 254 22.28 -6.05 -8.09
N VAL A 255 21.53 -4.98 -8.37
CA VAL A 255 21.82 -4.07 -9.48
C VAL A 255 22.74 -3.01 -8.89
N ASP A 256 24.04 -3.14 -9.14
CA ASP A 256 25.01 -2.09 -8.86
C ASP A 256 24.48 -0.80 -9.54
N SER A 257 24.13 0.20 -8.72
CA SER A 257 23.64 1.50 -9.17
C SER A 257 24.74 2.54 -9.03
#